data_AF-A0A382P3I3-F1
#
_entry.id   AF-A0A382P3I3-F1
#
_cell.length_a   1.000
_cell.length_b   1.000
_cell.length_c   1.000
_cell.angle_alpha   90.00
_cell.angle_beta   90.00
_cell.angle_gamma   90.00
#
_symmetry.space_group_name_H-M   'P 1'
#
loop_
_entity.id
_entity.type
_entity.pdbx_description
1 polymer ?
#
loop_
_entity_poly.entity_id
_entity_poly.type
_entity_poly.pdbx_seq_one_letter_code
_entity_poly.pdbx_strand_id
1 'polypeptide(L)' 'QTGFDGLLSVCVQHEMDHLDGKLFVDYLSEAKRQRIRKRLKKNRRHRSHETAAIL' A
#
# COMPACT_ATOMS: atom_id res chain seq x y z
N GLN A 1 -10.61 -15.39 -25.89
CA GLN A 1 -9.89 -15.38 -24.59
C GLN A 1 -10.63 -14.42 -23.69
N THR A 2 -11.17 -14.88 -22.56
CA THR A 2 -11.95 -14.06 -21.61
C THR A 2 -11.29 -14.10 -20.23
N GLY A 3 -9.97 -13.86 -20.20
CA GLY A 3 -9.17 -13.85 -18.98
C GLY A 3 -8.29 -12.62 -18.93
N PHE A 4 -8.09 -12.09 -17.72
CA PHE A 4 -7.08 -11.07 -17.46
C PHE A 4 -5.70 -11.73 -17.40
N ASP A 5 -4.69 -11.11 -17.97
CA ASP A 5 -3.31 -11.59 -17.96
C ASP A 5 -2.34 -10.49 -17.47
N GLY A 6 -1.08 -10.90 -17.22
CA GLY A 6 0.00 -9.99 -16.87
C GLY A 6 -0.35 -9.00 -15.77
N LEU A 7 -0.04 -7.73 -15.99
CA LEU A 7 -0.31 -6.64 -15.05
C LEU A 7 -1.82 -6.43 -14.80
N LEU A 8 -2.66 -6.63 -15.82
CA LEU A 8 -4.10 -6.43 -15.69
C LEU A 8 -4.69 -7.43 -14.69
N SER A 9 -4.24 -8.69 -14.72
CA SER A 9 -4.64 -9.69 -13.74
C SER A 9 -4.26 -9.29 -12.31
N VAL A 10 -3.08 -8.69 -12.12
CA VAL A 10 -2.59 -8.24 -10.80
C VAL A 10 -3.41 -7.06 -10.30
N CYS A 11 -3.71 -6.09 -11.15
CA CYS A 11 -4.54 -4.94 -10.78
C CYS A 11 -5.96 -5.38 -10.41
N VAL A 12 -6.59 -6.24 -11.21
CA VAL A 12 -7.95 -6.73 -10.90
C VAL A 12 -7.97 -7.46 -9.56
N GLN A 13 -6.99 -8.32 -9.27
CA GLN A 13 -6.89 -9.01 -7.98
C GLN A 13 -6.67 -8.02 -6.82
N HIS A 14 -5.83 -6.99 -7.01
CA HIS A 14 -5.61 -5.96 -6.00
C HIS A 14 -6.89 -5.20 -5.63
N GLU A 15 -7.71 -4.83 -6.63
CA GLU A 15 -8.97 -4.15 -6.38
C GLU A 15 -10.01 -5.08 -5.74
N MET A 16 -10.05 -6.36 -6.13
CA MET A 16 -10.90 -7.35 -5.47
C MET A 16 -10.54 -7.54 -3.99
N ASP A 17 -9.24 -7.60 -3.67
CA ASP A 17 -8.76 -7.66 -2.27
C ASP A 17 -9.24 -6.45 -1.46
N HIS A 18 -9.25 -5.25 -2.06
CA HIS A 18 -9.79 -4.06 -1.40
C HIS A 18 -11.28 -4.19 -1.06
N LEU A 19 -12.10 -4.82 -1.91
CA LEU A 19 -13.51 -5.07 -1.63
C LEU A 19 -13.71 -6.06 -0.47
N ASP A 20 -12.78 -7.01 -0.31
CA ASP A 20 -12.73 -7.95 0.82
C ASP A 20 -12.11 -7.36 2.10
N GLY A 21 -11.68 -6.10 2.07
CA GLY A 21 -10.96 -5.47 3.18
C GLY A 21 -9.55 -6.00 3.41
N LYS A 22 -8.96 -6.69 2.43
CA LYS A 22 -7.57 -7.17 2.44
C LYS A 22 -6.67 -6.14 1.78
N LEU A 23 -5.48 -5.94 2.35
CA LEU A 23 -4.44 -5.10 1.76
C LEU A 23 -3.27 -5.97 1.30
N PHE A 24 -2.51 -5.51 0.31
CA PHE A 24 -1.33 -6.26 -0.16
C PHE A 24 -0.32 -6.56 0.98
N VAL A 25 -0.28 -5.70 2.01
CA VAL A 25 0.58 -5.89 3.18
C VAL A 25 0.19 -7.11 3.99
N ASP A 26 -1.05 -7.60 3.87
CA ASP A 26 -1.55 -8.78 4.58
C ASP A 26 -0.98 -10.09 4.07
N TYR A 27 -0.33 -10.06 2.91
CA TYR A 27 0.44 -11.18 2.36
C TYR A 27 1.93 -11.13 2.72
N LEU A 28 2.38 -10.08 3.41
CA LEU A 28 3.78 -9.95 3.82
C LEU A 28 4.03 -10.55 5.20
N SER A 29 5.26 -10.98 5.43
CA SER A 29 5.73 -11.38 6.76
C SER A 29 5.67 -10.21 7.75
N GLU A 30 5.53 -10.51 9.04
CA GLU A 30 5.40 -9.49 10.09
C GLU A 30 6.58 -8.50 10.08
N ALA A 31 7.80 -8.99 9.89
CA ALA A 31 8.99 -8.14 9.79
C ALA A 31 8.90 -7.12 8.64
N LYS A 32 8.36 -7.51 7.48
CA LYS A 32 8.16 -6.60 6.35
C LYS A 32 7.04 -5.57 6.65
N ARG A 33 5.92 -6.00 7.24
CA ARG A 33 4.84 -5.08 7.65
C ARG A 33 5.35 -4.04 8.64
N GLN A 34 6.15 -4.44 9.63
CA GLN A 34 6.73 -3.52 10.61
C GLN A 34 7.67 -2.49 9.98
N ARG A 35 8.50 -2.89 9.00
CA ARG A 35 9.34 -1.94 8.25
C ARG A 35 8.49 -0.92 7.48
N ILE A 36 7.43 -1.37 6.80
CA ILE A 36 6.51 -0.49 6.06
C ILE A 36 5.84 0.50 7.01
N ARG A 37 5.28 0.03 8.14
CA ARG A 37 4.66 0.89 9.16
C ARG A 37 5.62 1.96 9.67
N LYS A 38 6.87 1.59 10.01
CA LYS A 38 7.91 2.54 10.46
C LYS A 38 8.19 3.60 9.40
N ARG A 39 8.35 3.19 8.13
CA ARG A 39 8.58 4.11 7.00
C ARG A 39 7.40 5.06 6.80
N LEU A 40 6.17 4.56 6.82
CA LEU A 40 4.96 5.37 6.68
C LEU A 40 4.83 6.42 7.79
N LYS A 41 5.09 6.04 9.05
CA LYS A 41 5.07 6.98 10.19
C LYS A 41 6.11 8.09 10.03
N LYS A 42 7.32 7.76 9.58
CA LYS A 42 8.37 8.75 9.28
C LYS A 42 7.96 9.67 8.14
N ASN A 43 7.47 9.12 7.03
CA ASN A 43 7.04 9.90 5.87
C ASN A 43 5.89 10.86 6.22
N ARG A 44 4.93 10.43 7.03
CA ARG A 44 3.84 11.29 7.51
C ARG A 44 4.38 12.49 8.30
N ARG A 45 5.32 12.26 9.22
CA ARG A 45 5.98 13.34 9.98
C ARG A 45 6.71 14.32 9.07
N HIS A 46 7.44 13.82 8.07
CA HIS A 46 8.15 14.68 7.12
C HIS A 46 7.18 15.55 6.30
N ARG A 47 6.12 14.96 5.72
CA ARG A 47 5.10 15.71 4.97
C ARG A 47 4.44 16.78 5.84
N SER A 48 4.09 16.47 7.09
CA SER A 48 3.51 17.46 8.01
C SER A 48 4.46 18.63 8.27
N HIS A 49 5.76 18.36 8.42
CA HIS A 49 6.78 19.41 8.63
C HIS A 49 6.96 20.29 7.40
N GLU A 50 6.91 19.70 6.20
CA GLU A 50 6.97 20.42 4.92
C GLU A 50 5.73 21.29 4.71
N THR A 51 4.54 20.78 5.04
CA THR A 51 3.29 21.54 4.91
C THR A 51 3.25 22.73 5.87
N ALA A 52 3.76 22.57 7.09
CA ALA A 52 3.86 23.64 8.08
C ALA A 52 4.93 24.70 7.76
N ALA A 53 5.87 24.41 6.84
CA ALA A 53 6.91 25.36 6.42
C ALA A 53 6.51 26.21 5.21
N ILE A 54 5.40 25.88 4.54
CA ILE A 54 4.89 26.57 3.35
C ILE A 54 3.70 27.50 3.70
N LEU A 55 3.14 27.38 4.91
CA LEU A 55 2.17 28.31 5.51
C LEU A 55 2.89 29.32 6.40
#